data_AF-A0A5N5J9J0-F1
#
_entry.id   AF-A0A5N5J9J0-F1
#
_cell.length_a   1.000
_cell.length_b   1.000
_cell.length_c   1.000
_cell.angle_alpha   90.00
_cell.angle_beta   90.00
_cell.angle_gamma   90.00
#
_symmetry.space_group_name_H-M   'P 1'
#
loop_
_entity.id
_entity.type
_entity.pdbx_description
1 polymer ?
#
loop_
_entity_poly.entity_id
_entity_poly.type
_entity_poly.pdbx_seq_one_letter_code
_entity_poly.pdbx_strand_id
1 'polypeptide(L)'
;MLILHLQTGWRLYWLYTVMIEEAYALPCCLLKTWVLVQDEAPNIDLLRAQCCCSGYILNQRAPGTGELVVFGVDAMKPFMEVGVVSADGKRLVHKVDLKFNRCTISHDMGVTERYNVIIDFPLTLDIQRLIKGGPLIKFDKEEYARIGIMPRYGTADSIRWFEVEPNCTFHLLNCFKEGDEVVVRGCTSLESIISESCDMDLDKSEWASGRLRNKGPVQQDAKFSTKDELLFSRSYEWRLNMETGEVKERNLTGTPFAMEFPMINPNFNGVKNKFGYTQTVHDSASASSGMPKFGGLAKLYFEETNNKEWGESEGHIKVEHHEFEGNTFCTGAAFVPKEGGREEDDGWIITFVHDEDTNTSKVYIIDTKNFTSEPVAKITLPCRVPYGFHGSPQKFRGEISRIDMDPGRN
;
A
#
# COMPACT_ATOMS: atom_id res chain seq x y z
N MET A 1 -13.15 -0.08 -7.18
CA MET A 1 -12.86 -1.51 -7.42
C MET A 1 -11.40 -1.71 -7.01
N LEU A 2 -11.15 -2.13 -5.77
CA LEU A 2 -9.80 -2.39 -5.29
C LEU A 2 -9.43 -3.82 -5.66
N ILE A 3 -8.31 -4.00 -6.35
CA ILE A 3 -7.76 -5.32 -6.68
C ILE A 3 -6.31 -5.32 -6.20
N LEU A 4 -6.02 -6.13 -5.20
CA LEU A 4 -4.68 -6.45 -4.73
C LEU A 4 -4.23 -7.77 -5.38
N HIS A 5 -3.02 -7.79 -5.94
CA HIS A 5 -2.43 -8.96 -6.63
C HIS A 5 -1.24 -9.50 -5.83
N LEU A 6 -1.35 -10.69 -5.23
CA LEU A 6 -0.26 -11.31 -4.43
C LEU A 6 -0.15 -12.83 -4.65
N GLN A 7 0.94 -13.49 -4.20
CA GLN A 7 1.25 -14.91 -4.51
C GLN A 7 1.77 -15.74 -3.31
N THR A 8 1.32 -17.00 -3.23
CA THR A 8 2.05 -18.17 -2.67
C THR A 8 2.18 -19.27 -3.73
N GLY A 9 3.32 -19.94 -3.82
CA GLY A 9 3.48 -21.08 -4.73
C GLY A 9 3.38 -20.72 -6.22
N TRP A 10 2.56 -21.42 -7.02
CA TRP A 10 2.34 -21.19 -8.47
C TRP A 10 1.01 -20.49 -8.80
N ARG A 11 0.46 -19.70 -7.85
CA ARG A 11 -0.90 -19.15 -7.95
C ARG A 11 -0.92 -17.63 -7.81
N LEU A 12 -1.74 -16.96 -8.63
CA LEU A 12 -2.03 -15.54 -8.53
C LEU A 12 -3.31 -15.33 -7.69
N TYR A 13 -3.28 -14.45 -6.69
CA TYR A 13 -4.44 -14.12 -5.86
C TYR A 13 -4.98 -12.73 -6.21
N TRP A 14 -6.31 -12.63 -6.34
CA TRP A 14 -7.06 -11.39 -6.44
C TRP A 14 -7.75 -11.13 -5.11
N LEU A 15 -7.42 -10.01 -4.48
CA LEU A 15 -7.94 -9.60 -3.18
C LEU A 15 -8.77 -8.32 -3.36
N TYR A 16 -10.05 -8.39 -2.96
CA TYR A 16 -11.01 -7.29 -3.14
C TYR A 16 -11.20 -6.49 -1.84
N THR A 17 -11.39 -5.17 -1.99
CA THR A 17 -11.63 -4.26 -0.86
C THR A 17 -12.93 -3.47 -1.03
N VAL A 18 -14.08 -4.16 -1.03
CA VAL A 18 -15.42 -3.65 -0.58
C VAL A 18 -16.33 -4.87 -0.42
N MET A 19 -16.95 -5.07 0.76
CA MET A 19 -18.18 -5.87 1.05
C MET A 19 -18.59 -6.95 0.01
N ILE A 20 -17.66 -7.80 -0.43
CA ILE A 20 -17.90 -8.96 -1.30
C ILE A 20 -16.89 -10.02 -0.89
N GLU A 21 -17.43 -11.21 -0.64
CA GLU A 21 -16.94 -12.28 0.24
C GLU A 21 -15.74 -13.10 -0.28
N GLU A 22 -15.02 -12.69 -1.33
CA GLU A 22 -14.22 -13.64 -2.12
C GLU A 22 -12.81 -13.16 -2.51
N ALA A 23 -11.78 -13.96 -2.15
CA ALA A 23 -10.46 -13.96 -2.78
C ALA A 23 -10.39 -15.08 -3.83
N TYR A 24 -9.86 -14.80 -5.03
CA TYR A 24 -9.78 -15.77 -6.14
C TYR A 24 -8.33 -16.15 -6.41
N ALA A 25 -8.04 -17.45 -6.58
CA ALA A 25 -6.73 -17.93 -7.03
C ALA A 25 -6.80 -18.43 -8.48
N LEU A 26 -5.90 -17.94 -9.33
CA LEU A 26 -5.80 -18.34 -10.74
C LEU A 26 -4.46 -19.07 -11.02
N PRO A 27 -4.45 -20.14 -11.82
CA PRO A 27 -3.23 -20.73 -12.35
C PRO A 27 -2.53 -19.75 -13.32
N CYS A 28 -1.21 -19.54 -13.14
CA CYS A 28 -0.44 -18.52 -13.88
C CYS A 28 -0.40 -18.72 -15.42
N CYS A 29 -0.77 -19.88 -15.96
CA CYS A 29 -0.55 -20.23 -17.37
C CYS A 29 -1.78 -20.07 -18.28
N LEU A 30 -2.97 -19.80 -17.73
CA LEU A 30 -4.23 -19.69 -18.49
C LEU A 30 -5.12 -18.60 -17.89
N LEU A 31 -4.99 -17.36 -18.36
CA LEU A 31 -6.00 -16.31 -18.16
C LEU A 31 -7.18 -16.57 -19.12
N LYS A 32 -7.92 -17.65 -18.88
CA LYS A 32 -9.28 -17.83 -19.40
C LYS A 32 -10.23 -17.72 -18.22
N THR A 33 -11.10 -16.72 -18.27
CA THR A 33 -12.19 -16.51 -17.32
C THR A 33 -13.03 -17.79 -17.22
N TRP A 34 -13.04 -18.41 -16.04
CA TRP A 34 -14.01 -19.44 -15.69
C TRP A 34 -14.86 -18.95 -14.52
N VAL A 35 -16.17 -19.09 -14.71
CA VAL A 35 -17.26 -18.94 -13.74
C VAL A 35 -17.15 -20.04 -12.69
N LEU A 36 -17.39 -19.67 -11.42
CA LEU A 36 -17.65 -20.55 -10.25
C LEU A 36 -16.97 -21.92 -10.31
N VAL A 37 -15.75 -22.00 -9.80
CA VAL A 37 -15.13 -23.30 -9.47
C VAL A 37 -15.69 -23.72 -8.10
N GLN A 38 -16.86 -24.37 -8.13
CA GLN A 38 -17.34 -25.27 -7.05
C GLN A 38 -16.64 -26.63 -7.19
N ASP A 39 -15.32 -26.62 -7.33
CA ASP A 39 -14.53 -27.83 -7.50
C ASP A 39 -13.53 -27.90 -6.34
N GLU A 40 -13.58 -29.03 -5.64
CA GLU A 40 -12.98 -29.34 -4.34
C GLU A 40 -11.47 -29.04 -4.24
N ALA A 41 -11.11 -27.77 -4.08
CA ALA A 41 -9.74 -27.31 -3.88
C ALA A 41 -9.53 -26.93 -2.40
N PRO A 42 -8.90 -27.79 -1.56
CA PRO A 42 -8.88 -27.61 -0.11
C PRO A 42 -8.19 -26.35 0.45
N ASN A 43 -7.58 -25.48 -0.37
CA ASN A 43 -6.74 -24.37 0.11
C ASN A 43 -7.40 -22.98 0.12
N ILE A 44 -8.42 -22.68 -0.70
CA ILE A 44 -9.18 -21.41 -0.57
C ILE A 44 -10.19 -21.51 0.57
N ASP A 45 -10.82 -22.67 0.71
CA ASP A 45 -11.64 -22.98 1.88
C ASP A 45 -10.81 -22.99 3.17
N LEU A 46 -9.50 -23.28 3.12
CA LEU A 46 -8.64 -23.13 4.31
C LEU A 46 -8.46 -21.66 4.72
N LEU A 47 -8.27 -20.74 3.78
CA LEU A 47 -8.15 -19.30 4.06
C LEU A 47 -9.49 -18.71 4.54
N ARG A 48 -10.63 -19.12 3.96
CA ARG A 48 -11.97 -18.71 4.42
C ARG A 48 -12.37 -19.34 5.75
N ALA A 49 -12.24 -20.66 5.89
CA ALA A 49 -12.69 -21.41 7.06
C ALA A 49 -11.80 -21.23 8.29
N GLN A 50 -10.52 -20.84 8.12
CA GLN A 50 -9.64 -20.60 9.27
C GLN A 50 -9.55 -19.13 9.66
N CYS A 51 -9.70 -18.16 8.74
CA CYS A 51 -9.70 -16.75 9.12
C CYS A 51 -11.03 -16.24 9.68
N CYS A 52 -12.21 -16.84 9.43
CA CYS A 52 -13.50 -16.32 9.94
C CYS A 52 -13.73 -14.80 9.80
N CYS A 53 -12.98 -14.12 8.94
CA CYS A 53 -13.10 -12.69 8.73
C CYS A 53 -14.01 -12.48 7.52
N SER A 54 -15.08 -11.69 7.70
CA SER A 54 -15.90 -11.23 6.59
C SER A 54 -15.26 -10.06 5.82
N GLY A 55 -14.00 -9.71 6.12
CA GLY A 55 -13.28 -8.60 5.51
C GLY A 55 -11.85 -8.91 5.05
N TYR A 56 -11.13 -7.84 4.72
CA TYR A 56 -9.97 -7.80 3.82
C TYR A 56 -8.81 -8.69 4.26
N ILE A 57 -8.17 -9.40 3.32
CA ILE A 57 -6.91 -10.13 3.56
C ILE A 57 -5.79 -9.40 2.83
N LEU A 58 -4.76 -9.00 3.58
CA LEU A 58 -3.52 -8.42 3.08
C LEU A 58 -2.36 -9.28 3.56
N ASN A 59 -1.34 -9.45 2.74
CA ASN A 59 -0.26 -10.38 3.04
C ASN A 59 1.14 -9.81 2.84
N GLN A 60 2.03 -10.14 3.77
CA GLN A 60 3.44 -9.80 3.73
C GLN A 60 4.28 -11.07 3.75
N ARG A 61 5.28 -11.16 2.88
CA ARG A 61 6.22 -12.29 2.90
C ARG A 61 7.27 -12.05 3.96
N ALA A 62 7.31 -12.91 4.98
CA ALA A 62 8.31 -12.86 6.03
C ALA A 62 9.71 -13.14 5.45
N PRO A 63 10.71 -12.28 5.72
CA PRO A 63 12.06 -12.52 5.28
C PRO A 63 12.64 -13.78 5.94
N GLY A 64 13.52 -14.48 5.21
CA GLY A 64 14.19 -15.70 5.67
C GLY A 64 13.35 -16.97 5.63
N THR A 65 12.09 -16.95 6.08
CA THR A 65 11.24 -18.16 6.12
C THR A 65 10.42 -18.35 4.85
N GLY A 66 10.05 -17.25 4.18
CA GLY A 66 9.15 -17.27 3.04
C GLY A 66 7.69 -17.55 3.41
N GLU A 67 7.37 -17.62 4.70
CA GLU A 67 6.00 -17.65 5.20
C GLU A 67 5.26 -16.36 4.80
N LEU A 68 3.94 -16.45 4.71
CA LEU A 68 3.11 -15.28 4.54
C LEU A 68 2.43 -14.92 5.85
N VAL A 69 2.55 -13.67 6.25
CA VAL A 69 1.72 -13.13 7.33
C VAL A 69 0.52 -12.47 6.70
N VAL A 70 -0.66 -12.86 7.17
CA VAL A 70 -1.95 -12.36 6.71
C VAL A 70 -2.65 -11.67 7.88
N PHE A 71 -3.46 -10.65 7.61
CA PHE A 71 -4.43 -10.19 8.61
C PHE A 71 -5.79 -10.03 8.00
N GLY A 72 -6.81 -10.16 8.85
CA GLY A 72 -8.20 -9.90 8.54
C GLY A 72 -8.74 -8.78 9.41
N VAL A 73 -9.52 -7.90 8.82
CA VAL A 73 -10.30 -6.88 9.55
C VAL A 73 -11.78 -7.15 9.34
N ASP A 74 -12.56 -7.03 10.40
CA ASP A 74 -14.02 -7.22 10.38
C ASP A 74 -14.72 -6.03 11.04
N ALA A 75 -15.90 -5.64 10.53
CA ALA A 75 -16.72 -4.58 11.10
C ALA A 75 -17.31 -4.97 12.48
N MET A 76 -17.32 -6.26 12.79
CA MET A 76 -17.73 -6.86 14.05
C MET A 76 -16.56 -7.55 14.73
N LYS A 77 -16.72 -7.92 16.02
CA LYS A 77 -15.70 -8.69 16.73
C LYS A 77 -15.37 -9.98 15.96
N PRO A 78 -14.07 -10.37 15.87
CA PRO A 78 -12.93 -9.88 16.65
C PRO A 78 -12.29 -8.56 16.21
N PHE A 79 -12.81 -7.91 15.16
CA PHE A 79 -12.29 -6.71 14.50
C PHE A 79 -10.95 -6.88 13.79
N MET A 80 -9.95 -7.53 14.40
CA MET A 80 -8.67 -7.78 13.77
C MET A 80 -8.06 -9.12 14.19
N GLU A 81 -7.71 -9.95 13.21
CA GLU A 81 -6.99 -11.20 13.41
C GLU A 81 -5.73 -11.23 12.56
N VAL A 82 -4.67 -11.85 13.08
CA VAL A 82 -3.42 -12.09 12.35
C VAL A 82 -3.20 -13.59 12.19
N GLY A 83 -2.83 -14.00 10.99
CA GLY A 83 -2.48 -15.37 10.64
C GLY A 83 -1.07 -15.47 10.06
N VAL A 84 -0.43 -16.62 10.22
CA VAL A 84 0.82 -16.95 9.53
C VAL A 84 0.59 -18.22 8.72
N VAL A 85 0.76 -18.11 7.41
CA VAL A 85 0.67 -19.22 6.46
C VAL A 85 2.08 -19.71 6.14
N SER A 86 2.27 -21.02 6.21
CA SER A 86 3.51 -21.70 5.81
C SER A 86 3.97 -21.30 4.41
N ALA A 87 5.29 -21.36 4.18
CA ALA A 87 5.92 -20.92 2.93
C ALA A 87 5.42 -21.66 1.67
N ASP A 88 4.89 -22.89 1.82
CA ASP A 88 4.29 -23.66 0.73
C ASP A 88 2.80 -23.32 0.50
N GLY A 89 2.23 -22.43 1.32
CA GLY A 89 0.84 -22.00 1.23
C GLY A 89 -0.18 -23.03 1.73
N LYS A 90 0.23 -24.13 2.37
CA LYS A 90 -0.68 -25.26 2.65
C LYS A 90 -1.27 -25.28 4.04
N ARG A 91 -0.68 -24.57 5.00
CA ARG A 91 -1.09 -24.60 6.41
C ARG A 91 -1.06 -23.20 7.00
N LEU A 92 -2.12 -22.86 7.74
CA LEU A 92 -2.10 -21.78 8.72
C LEU A 92 -1.36 -22.29 9.96
N VAL A 93 -0.13 -21.84 10.16
CA VAL A 93 0.74 -22.28 11.25
C VAL A 93 0.52 -21.48 12.53
N HIS A 94 -0.13 -20.32 12.43
CA HIS A 94 -0.50 -19.49 13.57
C HIS A 94 -1.74 -18.66 13.24
N LYS A 95 -2.61 -18.45 14.23
CA LYS A 95 -3.74 -17.52 14.16
C LYS A 95 -3.99 -16.90 15.52
N VAL A 96 -4.24 -15.59 15.56
CA VAL A 96 -4.49 -14.86 16.80
C VAL A 96 -5.53 -13.77 16.59
N ASP A 97 -6.53 -13.72 17.49
CA ASP A 97 -7.38 -12.57 17.73
C ASP A 97 -6.60 -11.53 18.56
N LEU A 98 -6.46 -10.32 18.02
CA LEU A 98 -5.71 -9.24 18.67
C LEU A 98 -6.49 -8.53 19.79
N LYS A 99 -7.75 -8.91 20.01
CA LYS A 99 -8.65 -8.36 21.04
C LYS A 99 -8.85 -6.85 20.91
N PHE A 100 -8.97 -6.37 19.68
CA PHE A 100 -9.24 -4.95 19.42
C PHE A 100 -10.61 -4.56 20.00
N ASN A 101 -10.74 -3.29 20.40
CA ASN A 101 -12.00 -2.74 20.92
C ASN A 101 -12.77 -1.93 19.87
N ARG A 102 -12.12 -1.63 18.73
CA ARG A 102 -12.69 -0.91 17.59
C ARG A 102 -12.22 -1.55 16.28
N CYS A 103 -13.03 -1.43 15.23
CA CYS A 103 -12.60 -1.77 13.88
C CYS A 103 -11.81 -0.59 13.29
N THR A 104 -10.48 -0.67 13.36
CA THR A 104 -9.59 0.23 12.62
C THR A 104 -9.51 -0.24 11.16
N ILE A 105 -9.54 0.69 10.22
CA ILE A 105 -9.32 0.42 8.79
C ILE A 105 -7.81 0.43 8.55
N SER A 106 -7.14 -0.58 9.10
CA SER A 106 -5.73 -0.81 8.83
C SER A 106 -5.61 -1.39 7.42
N HIS A 107 -5.01 -0.62 6.51
CA HIS A 107 -4.87 -1.00 5.10
C HIS A 107 -3.54 -1.71 4.78
N ASP A 108 -2.66 -1.82 5.76
CA ASP A 108 -1.40 -2.56 5.61
C ASP A 108 -0.91 -3.07 6.97
N MET A 109 -0.04 -4.06 6.93
CA MET A 109 0.75 -4.48 8.08
C MET A 109 2.23 -4.50 7.70
N GLY A 110 3.09 -4.33 8.69
CA GLY A 110 4.52 -4.53 8.50
C GLY A 110 4.97 -5.91 8.98
N VAL A 111 6.08 -6.36 8.44
CA VAL A 111 6.81 -7.51 8.97
C VAL A 111 8.27 -7.14 9.13
N THR A 112 8.93 -7.69 10.14
CA THR A 112 10.40 -7.71 10.23
C THR A 112 10.88 -9.16 10.14
N GLU A 113 12.16 -9.43 10.36
CA GLU A 113 12.67 -10.80 10.55
C GLU A 113 11.96 -11.59 11.65
N ARG A 114 11.45 -10.92 12.70
CA ARG A 114 10.91 -11.61 13.89
C ARG A 114 9.54 -11.14 14.35
N TYR A 115 9.09 -9.98 13.86
CA TYR A 115 7.89 -9.33 14.37
C TYR A 115 6.85 -9.10 13.28
N ASN A 116 5.58 -9.13 13.67
CA ASN A 116 4.47 -8.49 12.99
C ASN A 116 4.37 -7.06 13.52
N VAL A 117 4.19 -6.08 12.63
CA VAL A 117 3.98 -4.67 12.95
C VAL A 117 2.52 -4.34 12.63
N ILE A 118 1.77 -3.94 13.65
CA ILE A 118 0.33 -3.73 13.60
C ILE A 118 0.05 -2.23 13.72
N ILE A 119 -0.76 -1.70 12.81
CA ILE A 119 -1.14 -0.28 12.79
C ILE A 119 -2.58 -0.13 13.32
N ASP A 120 -2.75 0.61 14.40
CA ASP A 120 -4.05 0.95 15.01
C ASP A 120 -4.22 2.47 15.06
N PHE A 121 -4.63 3.03 13.92
CA PHE A 121 -4.81 4.46 13.69
C PHE A 121 -6.29 4.83 13.67
N PRO A 122 -6.64 6.11 13.88
CA PRO A 122 -8.01 6.51 14.19
C PRO A 122 -8.92 6.67 12.95
N LEU A 123 -8.62 5.97 11.86
CA LEU A 123 -9.57 5.74 10.77
C LEU A 123 -10.38 4.48 11.09
N THR A 124 -11.64 4.65 11.47
CA THR A 124 -12.46 3.56 12.04
C THR A 124 -13.71 3.29 11.22
N LEU A 125 -14.12 2.02 11.18
CA LEU A 125 -15.44 1.59 10.72
C LEU A 125 -16.31 1.31 11.95
N ASP A 126 -17.48 1.93 12.02
CA ASP A 126 -18.39 1.77 13.17
C ASP A 126 -19.85 1.66 12.72
N ILE A 127 -20.40 0.46 12.84
CA ILE A 127 -21.80 0.16 12.52
C ILE A 127 -22.76 0.87 13.50
N GLN A 128 -22.39 1.00 14.78
CA GLN A 128 -23.22 1.70 15.76
C GLN A 128 -23.28 3.20 15.48
N ARG A 129 -22.18 3.79 15.00
CA ARG A 129 -22.15 5.17 14.50
C ARG A 129 -23.09 5.33 13.30
N LEU A 130 -23.08 4.37 12.37
CA LEU A 130 -24.00 4.35 11.22
C LEU A 130 -25.48 4.26 11.65
N ILE A 131 -25.82 3.36 12.58
CA ILE A 131 -27.20 3.20 13.09
C ILE A 131 -27.71 4.49 13.74
N LYS A 132 -26.83 5.29 14.34
CA LYS A 132 -27.16 6.59 14.95
C LYS A 132 -27.23 7.74 13.93
N GLY A 133 -27.11 7.46 12.63
CA GLY A 133 -27.14 8.45 11.56
C GLY A 133 -25.81 9.15 11.28
N GLY A 134 -24.71 8.70 11.90
CA GLY A 134 -23.35 9.16 11.61
C GLY A 134 -22.69 8.39 10.47
N PRO A 135 -21.47 8.80 10.04
CA PRO A 135 -20.77 8.15 8.94
C PRO A 135 -20.29 6.75 9.29
N LEU A 136 -20.35 5.80 8.35
CA LEU A 136 -19.84 4.44 8.58
C LEU A 136 -18.32 4.45 8.81
N ILE A 137 -17.59 5.26 8.05
CA ILE A 137 -16.13 5.44 8.16
C ILE A 137 -15.84 6.85 8.66
N LYS A 138 -14.98 6.99 9.66
CA LYS A 138 -14.58 8.29 10.20
C LYS A 138 -13.12 8.26 10.59
N PHE A 139 -12.40 9.31 10.23
CA PHE A 139 -11.10 9.64 10.81
C PHE A 139 -11.30 10.59 11.99
N ASP A 140 -10.75 10.26 13.16
CA ASP A 140 -10.90 11.08 14.36
C ASP A 140 -9.53 11.46 14.93
N LYS A 141 -9.06 12.68 14.64
CA LYS A 141 -7.71 13.12 15.05
C LYS A 141 -7.52 13.24 16.57
N GLU A 142 -8.61 13.31 17.33
CA GLU A 142 -8.57 13.40 18.79
C GLU A 142 -8.49 12.01 19.46
N GLU A 143 -8.68 10.94 18.69
CA GLU A 143 -8.54 9.56 19.14
C GLU A 143 -7.08 9.10 19.10
N TYR A 144 -6.76 8.07 19.89
CA TYR A 144 -5.40 7.55 19.96
C TYR A 144 -4.95 6.89 18.64
N ALA A 145 -3.64 6.97 18.40
CA ALA A 145 -2.92 6.18 17.42
C ALA A 145 -1.79 5.41 18.11
N ARG A 146 -1.55 4.17 17.67
CA ARG A 146 -0.48 3.35 18.20
C ARG A 146 0.02 2.32 17.20
N ILE A 147 1.27 1.93 17.36
CA ILE A 147 1.92 0.86 16.59
C ILE A 147 2.23 -0.31 17.54
N GLY A 148 1.79 -1.51 17.17
CA GLY A 148 1.99 -2.73 17.92
C GLY A 148 3.11 -3.58 17.35
N ILE A 149 4.07 -3.97 18.18
CA ILE A 149 5.13 -4.91 17.82
C ILE A 149 4.84 -6.26 18.48
N MET A 150 4.47 -7.25 17.66
CA MET A 150 4.13 -8.60 18.12
C MET A 150 5.16 -9.60 17.61
N PRO A 151 5.72 -10.49 18.44
CA PRO A 151 6.49 -11.63 17.95
C PRO A 151 5.70 -12.40 16.87
N ARG A 152 6.38 -12.93 15.84
CA ARG A 152 5.72 -13.56 14.67
C ARG A 152 4.58 -14.51 15.05
N TYR A 153 4.82 -15.35 16.05
CA TYR A 153 3.88 -16.36 16.55
C TYR A 153 3.34 -16.01 17.96
N GLY A 154 3.34 -14.72 18.30
CA GLY A 154 2.87 -14.21 19.58
C GLY A 154 1.35 -14.19 19.70
N THR A 155 0.87 -13.85 20.90
CA THR A 155 -0.54 -13.62 21.22
C THR A 155 -0.83 -12.13 21.39
N ALA A 156 -2.12 -11.75 21.51
CA ALA A 156 -2.51 -10.38 21.84
C ALA A 156 -1.79 -9.80 23.08
N ASP A 157 -1.54 -10.66 24.08
CA ASP A 157 -0.90 -10.25 25.34
C ASP A 157 0.63 -10.07 25.19
N SER A 158 1.21 -10.53 24.06
CA SER A 158 2.63 -10.36 23.74
C SER A 158 2.94 -9.12 22.90
N ILE A 159 1.91 -8.36 22.51
CA ILE A 159 2.09 -7.14 21.73
C ILE A 159 2.64 -6.06 22.64
N ARG A 160 3.75 -5.45 22.21
CA ARG A 160 4.21 -4.18 22.78
C ARG A 160 3.64 -3.03 21.98
N TRP A 161 2.82 -2.21 22.62
CA TRP A 161 2.22 -1.02 22.02
C TRP A 161 3.07 0.21 22.25
N PHE A 162 3.15 1.04 21.22
CA PHE A 162 3.81 2.34 21.23
C PHE A 162 2.80 3.39 20.79
N GLU A 163 2.54 4.37 21.64
CA GLU A 163 1.70 5.52 21.30
C GLU A 163 2.44 6.42 20.31
N VAL A 164 1.74 6.87 19.28
CA VAL A 164 2.29 7.74 18.22
C VAL A 164 1.33 8.89 17.94
N GLU A 165 1.80 9.93 17.27
CA GLU A 165 0.95 11.04 16.85
C GLU A 165 -0.17 10.58 15.88
N PRO A 166 -1.44 10.95 16.12
CA PRO A 166 -2.56 10.61 15.24
C PRO A 166 -2.36 11.06 13.79
N ASN A 167 -2.45 10.09 12.88
CA ASN A 167 -2.33 10.33 11.44
C ASN A 167 -3.11 9.26 10.65
N CYS A 168 -3.27 9.48 9.35
CA CYS A 168 -3.84 8.51 8.43
C CYS A 168 -2.71 7.87 7.61
N THR A 169 -2.56 6.56 7.72
CA THR A 169 -1.54 5.79 6.99
C THR A 169 -2.20 4.61 6.32
N PHE A 170 -2.13 4.56 4.99
CA PHE A 170 -2.67 3.45 4.22
C PHE A 170 -1.59 2.41 3.89
N HIS A 171 -0.41 2.83 3.46
CA HIS A 171 0.64 1.93 3.00
C HIS A 171 1.93 2.10 3.76
N LEU A 172 2.51 0.97 4.13
CA LEU A 172 3.85 0.92 4.69
C LEU A 172 4.86 0.69 3.56
N LEU A 173 6.02 1.34 3.70
CA LEU A 173 7.13 1.20 2.79
C LEU A 173 8.00 0.00 3.18
N ASN A 174 8.38 -0.09 4.46
CA ASN A 174 9.09 -1.23 5.02
C ASN A 174 9.12 -1.17 6.55
N CYS A 175 9.39 -2.30 7.19
CA CYS A 175 9.63 -2.39 8.64
C CYS A 175 10.88 -3.22 8.90
N PHE A 176 11.75 -2.82 9.82
CA PHE A 176 12.93 -3.61 10.15
C PHE A 176 13.43 -3.35 11.57
N LYS A 177 14.26 -4.26 12.09
CA LYS A 177 14.96 -4.04 13.36
C LYS A 177 16.29 -3.33 13.11
N GLU A 178 16.62 -2.35 13.93
CA GLU A 178 17.93 -1.69 13.96
C GLU A 178 18.36 -1.48 15.41
N GLY A 179 19.38 -2.22 15.85
CA GLY A 179 19.76 -2.23 17.27
C GLY A 179 18.59 -2.68 18.15
N ASP A 180 18.18 -1.81 19.07
CA ASP A 180 17.07 -2.03 20.00
C ASP A 180 15.76 -1.41 19.51
N GLU A 181 15.74 -0.84 18.31
CA GLU A 181 14.56 -0.21 17.73
C GLU A 181 13.93 -1.08 16.65
N VAL A 182 12.60 -1.00 16.55
CA VAL A 182 11.89 -1.37 15.32
C VAL A 182 11.60 -0.08 14.57
N VAL A 183 12.09 0.00 13.34
CA VAL A 183 11.86 1.11 12.42
C VAL A 183 10.70 0.76 11.51
N VAL A 184 9.72 1.64 11.43
CA VAL A 184 8.55 1.54 10.57
C VAL A 184 8.56 2.75 9.64
N ARG A 185 8.45 2.52 8.34
CA ARG A 185 8.35 3.59 7.33
C ARG A 185 7.05 3.43 6.57
N GLY A 186 6.38 4.53 6.28
CA GLY A 186 5.12 4.52 5.55
C GLY A 186 4.77 5.87 4.94
N CYS A 187 3.69 5.88 4.18
CA CYS A 187 3.12 7.08 3.57
C CYS A 187 1.96 7.59 4.42
N THR A 188 2.14 8.76 5.03
CA THR A 188 1.25 9.29 6.08
C THR A 188 0.68 10.63 5.69
N SER A 189 -0.61 10.85 5.93
CA SER A 189 -1.28 12.15 5.84
C SER A 189 -1.83 12.56 7.20
N LEU A 190 -2.00 13.85 7.43
CA LEU A 190 -2.56 14.37 8.68
C LEU A 190 -4.07 14.23 8.76
N GLU A 191 -4.72 14.11 7.60
CA GLU A 191 -6.16 13.92 7.44
C GLU A 191 -6.45 12.72 6.53
N SER A 192 -7.66 12.18 6.62
CA SER A 192 -8.11 11.12 5.71
C SER A 192 -8.61 11.68 4.38
N ILE A 193 -8.16 11.07 3.28
CA ILE A 193 -8.70 11.31 1.93
C ILE A 193 -10.10 10.71 1.74
N ILE A 194 -10.48 9.73 2.57
CA ILE A 194 -11.82 9.14 2.57
C ILE A 194 -12.79 10.15 3.20
N SER A 195 -13.71 10.65 2.40
CA SER A 195 -14.77 11.57 2.82
C SER A 195 -15.69 10.94 3.86
N GLU A 196 -16.12 11.76 4.82
CA GLU A 196 -17.11 11.41 5.85
C GLU A 196 -18.56 11.50 5.34
N SER A 197 -18.77 11.62 4.02
CA SER A 197 -20.11 11.81 3.45
C SER A 197 -20.97 10.56 3.60
N CYS A 198 -21.93 10.65 4.53
CA CYS A 198 -23.18 9.88 4.54
C CYS A 198 -24.01 10.28 3.33
N ASP A 199 -23.89 9.58 2.22
CA ASP A 199 -25.00 9.49 1.28
C ASP A 199 -24.91 8.13 0.62
N MET A 200 -25.89 7.27 0.94
CA MET A 200 -26.02 5.94 0.32
C MET A 200 -26.38 6.01 -1.17
N ASP A 201 -26.50 7.22 -1.73
CA ASP A 201 -26.80 7.54 -3.13
C ASP A 201 -25.60 8.12 -3.91
N LEU A 202 -24.40 8.25 -3.31
CA LEU A 202 -23.23 8.75 -4.04
C LEU A 202 -22.58 7.64 -4.87
N ASP A 203 -22.17 7.99 -6.10
CA ASP A 203 -21.35 7.12 -6.93
C ASP A 203 -20.04 6.78 -6.20
N LYS A 204 -19.50 5.58 -6.40
CA LYS A 204 -18.23 5.11 -5.80
C LYS A 204 -17.05 6.01 -6.15
N SER A 205 -17.17 6.89 -7.14
CA SER A 205 -16.19 7.92 -7.47
C SER A 205 -16.16 9.10 -6.48
N GLU A 206 -17.16 9.25 -5.60
CA GLU A 206 -17.32 10.45 -4.76
C GLU A 206 -16.75 10.38 -3.33
N TRP A 207 -16.38 9.20 -2.87
CA TRP A 207 -15.71 8.98 -1.58
C TRP A 207 -14.41 9.78 -1.41
N ALA A 208 -13.58 9.89 -2.47
CA ALA A 208 -12.39 10.74 -2.48
C ALA A 208 -12.69 12.13 -3.07
N SER A 209 -13.65 12.19 -4.01
CA SER A 209 -13.92 13.41 -4.78
C SER A 209 -14.53 14.52 -3.95
N GLY A 210 -15.32 14.21 -2.90
CA GLY A 210 -15.90 15.22 -2.02
C GLY A 210 -14.83 16.10 -1.34
N ARG A 211 -13.76 15.49 -0.79
CA ARG A 211 -12.67 16.26 -0.13
C ARG A 211 -11.69 16.88 -1.13
N LEU A 212 -11.41 16.21 -2.25
CA LEU A 212 -10.53 16.71 -3.31
C LEU A 212 -11.14 17.86 -4.14
N ARG A 213 -12.46 17.83 -4.39
CA ARG A 213 -13.17 18.83 -5.22
C ARG A 213 -13.69 20.03 -4.43
N ASN A 214 -13.87 19.91 -3.11
CA ASN A 214 -14.49 20.98 -2.32
C ASN A 214 -13.62 22.24 -2.26
N LYS A 215 -14.07 23.30 -2.95
CA LYS A 215 -13.60 24.70 -2.84
C LYS A 215 -14.24 25.45 -1.66
N GLY A 216 -14.67 24.75 -0.61
CA GLY A 216 -15.17 25.36 0.63
C GLY A 216 -14.03 25.74 1.59
N PRO A 217 -14.25 26.72 2.50
CA PRO A 217 -13.24 27.14 3.47
C PRO A 217 -13.00 25.99 4.46
N VAL A 218 -11.80 25.42 4.41
CA VAL A 218 -11.29 24.60 5.51
C VAL A 218 -10.88 25.57 6.61
N GLN A 219 -11.24 25.27 7.86
CA GLN A 219 -10.69 25.99 9.00
C GLN A 219 -9.17 25.94 8.88
N GLN A 220 -8.55 27.08 8.56
CA GLN A 220 -7.09 27.21 8.53
C GLN A 220 -6.59 26.99 9.95
N ASP A 221 -6.06 25.80 10.23
CA ASP A 221 -5.12 25.65 11.33
C ASP A 221 -3.86 26.42 10.93
N ALA A 222 -3.46 27.40 11.76
CA ALA A 222 -2.41 28.38 11.48
C ALA A 222 -0.98 27.78 11.30
N LYS A 223 -0.87 26.46 11.19
CA LYS A 223 0.36 25.68 11.01
C LYS A 223 0.59 25.12 9.60
N PHE A 224 -0.44 25.00 8.76
CA PHE A 224 -0.34 24.30 7.46
C PHE A 224 -0.72 25.23 6.30
N SER A 225 0.06 25.21 5.22
CA SER A 225 0.00 26.24 4.18
C SER A 225 -1.00 25.90 3.06
N THR A 226 -1.32 24.61 2.86
CA THR A 226 -2.23 24.15 1.79
C THR A 226 -3.08 22.92 2.16
N LYS A 227 -4.19 22.68 1.44
CA LYS A 227 -5.02 21.46 1.55
C LYS A 227 -4.26 20.17 1.17
N ASP A 228 -3.22 20.31 0.35
CA ASP A 228 -2.39 19.20 -0.11
C ASP A 228 -1.57 18.59 1.03
N GLU A 229 -0.98 19.44 1.88
CA GLU A 229 -0.19 19.04 3.07
C GLU A 229 -1.01 18.21 4.08
N LEU A 230 -2.33 18.40 4.11
CA LEU A 230 -3.21 17.68 5.03
C LEU A 230 -3.68 16.34 4.46
N LEU A 231 -4.08 16.31 3.18
CA LEU A 231 -4.80 15.19 2.58
C LEU A 231 -3.92 14.17 1.88
N PHE A 232 -2.73 14.57 1.44
CA PHE A 232 -1.86 13.67 0.69
C PHE A 232 -0.67 13.21 1.51
N SER A 233 -0.33 11.94 1.30
CA SER A 233 0.68 11.28 2.09
C SER A 233 2.09 11.78 1.79
N ARG A 234 2.94 11.74 2.82
CA ARG A 234 4.38 11.99 2.77
C ARG A 234 5.12 10.79 3.38
N SER A 235 6.38 10.61 3.00
CA SER A 235 7.19 9.54 3.59
C SER A 235 7.54 9.89 5.04
N TYR A 236 7.25 8.98 5.96
CA TYR A 236 7.38 9.17 7.40
C TYR A 236 8.09 7.97 8.04
N GLU A 237 8.76 8.21 9.16
CA GLU A 237 9.49 7.19 9.90
C GLU A 237 9.14 7.23 11.39
N TRP A 238 8.76 6.07 11.92
CA TRP A 238 8.67 5.80 13.36
C TRP A 238 9.83 4.91 13.78
N ARG A 239 10.56 5.28 14.83
CA ARG A 239 11.60 4.47 15.46
C ARG A 239 11.12 4.15 16.88
N LEU A 240 10.84 2.87 17.12
CA LEU A 240 10.17 2.36 18.32
C LEU A 240 11.19 1.59 19.17
N ASN A 241 11.61 2.16 20.29
CA ASN A 241 12.63 1.55 21.14
C ASN A 241 12.05 0.41 21.98
N MET A 242 12.46 -0.83 21.68
CA MET A 242 11.99 -2.06 22.31
C MET A 242 12.56 -2.30 23.71
N GLU A 243 13.45 -1.45 24.23
CA GLU A 243 13.88 -1.50 25.62
C GLU A 243 13.18 -0.42 26.43
N THR A 244 13.33 0.85 26.02
CA THR A 244 12.88 2.01 26.78
C THR A 244 11.40 2.35 26.59
N GLY A 245 10.80 1.97 25.45
CA GLY A 245 9.45 2.40 25.07
C GLY A 245 9.39 3.78 24.41
N GLU A 246 10.54 4.44 24.22
CA GLU A 246 10.63 5.72 23.53
C GLU A 246 10.20 5.58 22.06
N VAL A 247 9.50 6.59 21.57
CA VAL A 247 9.08 6.74 20.17
C VAL A 247 9.73 7.99 19.60
N LYS A 248 10.34 7.84 18.42
CA LYS A 248 10.83 8.97 17.62
C LYS A 248 10.13 8.95 16.27
N GLU A 249 9.64 10.10 15.87
CA GLU A 249 8.83 10.27 14.66
C GLU A 249 9.41 11.40 13.83
N ARG A 250 9.45 11.23 12.49
CA ARG A 250 9.88 12.31 11.60
C ARG A 250 9.32 12.18 10.19
N ASN A 251 9.04 13.33 9.58
CA ASN A 251 8.81 13.43 8.13
C ASN A 251 10.16 13.31 7.42
N LEU A 252 10.28 12.35 6.49
CA LEU A 252 11.52 12.08 5.78
C LEU A 252 11.74 13.03 4.60
N THR A 253 10.67 13.46 3.94
CA THR A 253 10.71 14.12 2.63
C THR A 253 10.25 15.57 2.65
N GLY A 254 9.86 16.10 3.80
CA GLY A 254 9.28 17.43 3.93
C GLY A 254 7.87 17.52 3.35
N THR A 255 7.44 18.73 3.02
CA THR A 255 6.15 19.01 2.39
C THR A 255 6.15 19.23 0.86
N PRO A 256 7.28 19.37 0.12
CA PRO A 256 7.23 19.86 -1.26
C PRO A 256 6.55 18.90 -2.25
N PHE A 257 6.49 17.60 -1.94
CA PHE A 257 5.92 16.61 -2.85
C PHE A 257 5.05 15.57 -2.13
N ALA A 258 3.80 15.47 -2.56
CA ALA A 258 2.87 14.43 -2.19
C ALA A 258 3.21 13.10 -2.88
N MET A 259 3.13 12.00 -2.13
CA MET A 259 3.51 10.67 -2.64
C MET A 259 2.73 9.54 -1.99
N GLU A 260 2.48 8.49 -2.75
CA GLU A 260 1.82 7.28 -2.28
C GLU A 260 2.28 6.05 -3.09
N PHE A 261 1.68 4.89 -2.84
CA PHE A 261 2.02 3.58 -3.37
C PHE A 261 3.51 3.29 -3.24
N PRO A 262 4.03 3.25 -1.99
CA PRO A 262 5.43 2.97 -1.74
C PRO A 262 5.79 1.57 -2.21
N MET A 263 7.01 1.44 -2.72
CA MET A 263 7.59 0.19 -3.16
C MET A 263 9.08 0.17 -2.85
N ILE A 264 9.62 -1.01 -2.59
CA ILE A 264 11.04 -1.27 -2.37
C ILE A 264 11.50 -2.43 -3.26
N ASN A 265 12.80 -2.69 -3.28
CA ASN A 265 13.27 -3.97 -3.77
C ASN A 265 12.71 -5.09 -2.87
N PRO A 266 11.89 -6.02 -3.39
CA PRO A 266 11.21 -7.03 -2.58
C PRO A 266 12.17 -8.01 -1.88
N ASN A 267 13.44 -8.07 -2.30
CA ASN A 267 14.48 -8.83 -1.60
C ASN A 267 14.84 -8.23 -0.22
N PHE A 268 14.44 -6.98 0.04
CA PHE A 268 14.69 -6.24 1.28
C PHE A 268 13.44 -6.08 2.15
N ASN A 269 12.35 -6.79 1.83
CA ASN A 269 11.14 -6.76 2.65
C ASN A 269 11.43 -7.26 4.07
N GLY A 270 11.09 -6.46 5.08
CA GLY A 270 11.29 -6.82 6.48
C GLY A 270 12.72 -6.71 7.01
N VAL A 271 13.65 -6.20 6.20
CA VAL A 271 15.05 -5.94 6.56
C VAL A 271 15.44 -4.52 6.17
N LYS A 272 16.51 -3.98 6.77
CA LYS A 272 16.93 -2.60 6.51
C LYS A 272 17.23 -2.39 5.02
N ASN A 273 16.69 -1.30 4.47
CA ASN A 273 16.80 -0.92 3.06
C ASN A 273 17.27 0.53 2.92
N LYS A 274 18.02 0.80 1.85
CA LYS A 274 18.60 2.11 1.51
C LYS A 274 17.75 2.91 0.55
N PHE A 275 16.99 2.24 -0.31
CA PHE A 275 16.19 2.87 -1.34
C PHE A 275 14.71 2.52 -1.19
N GLY A 276 13.87 3.51 -1.50
CA GLY A 276 12.44 3.33 -1.66
C GLY A 276 11.98 4.07 -2.91
N TYR A 277 10.79 3.73 -3.41
CA TYR A 277 10.19 4.40 -4.55
C TYR A 277 8.72 4.65 -4.27
N THR A 278 8.17 5.71 -4.82
CA THR A 278 6.76 6.07 -4.67
C THR A 278 6.22 6.63 -5.99
N GLN A 279 4.90 6.64 -6.13
CA GLN A 279 4.22 7.42 -7.15
C GLN A 279 4.00 8.84 -6.61
N THR A 280 4.34 9.88 -7.39
CA THR A 280 4.19 11.27 -6.97
C THR A 280 2.84 11.82 -7.44
N VAL A 281 2.10 12.40 -6.51
CA VAL A 281 0.78 12.98 -6.79
C VAL A 281 0.94 14.19 -7.70
N HIS A 282 -0.01 14.33 -8.63
CA HIS A 282 -0.16 15.50 -9.48
C HIS A 282 -1.34 16.33 -8.96
N ASP A 283 -1.05 17.37 -8.19
CA ASP A 283 -2.05 18.09 -7.39
C ASP A 283 -3.20 18.66 -8.21
N SER A 284 -2.89 19.41 -9.28
CA SER A 284 -3.91 20.07 -10.09
C SER A 284 -4.83 19.07 -10.79
N ALA A 285 -4.26 18.02 -11.38
CA ALA A 285 -5.01 16.94 -12.00
C ALA A 285 -5.85 16.16 -10.97
N SER A 286 -5.32 15.96 -9.75
CA SER A 286 -6.03 15.30 -8.67
C SER A 286 -7.24 16.10 -8.18
N ALA A 287 -7.06 17.41 -7.99
CA ALA A 287 -8.13 18.34 -7.63
C ALA A 287 -9.21 18.43 -8.73
N SER A 288 -8.81 18.51 -10.00
CA SER A 288 -9.74 18.60 -11.14
C SER A 288 -10.54 17.32 -11.34
N SER A 289 -9.92 16.16 -11.21
CA SER A 289 -10.61 14.87 -11.38
C SER A 289 -11.40 14.45 -10.14
N GLY A 290 -11.01 14.93 -8.96
CA GLY A 290 -11.52 14.44 -7.67
C GLY A 290 -11.01 13.04 -7.29
N MET A 291 -9.95 12.57 -7.92
CA MET A 291 -9.26 11.33 -7.57
C MET A 291 -7.75 11.57 -7.55
N PRO A 292 -6.98 10.89 -6.69
CA PRO A 292 -5.53 10.94 -6.77
C PRO A 292 -5.05 10.54 -8.16
N LYS A 293 -4.27 11.42 -8.78
CA LYS A 293 -3.58 11.18 -10.04
C LYS A 293 -2.09 11.28 -9.79
N PHE A 294 -1.32 10.40 -10.42
CA PHE A 294 0.12 10.30 -10.19
C PHE A 294 0.89 10.69 -11.45
N GLY A 295 1.51 11.86 -11.43
CA GLY A 295 2.20 12.46 -12.59
C GLY A 295 3.67 12.08 -12.70
N GLY A 296 4.16 11.21 -11.83
CA GLY A 296 5.57 10.83 -11.81
C GLY A 296 5.89 9.78 -10.78
N LEU A 297 7.19 9.56 -10.57
CA LEU A 297 7.74 8.67 -9.56
C LEU A 297 8.81 9.40 -8.76
N ALA A 298 9.01 8.99 -7.51
CA ALA A 298 10.14 9.44 -6.70
C ALA A 298 10.99 8.25 -6.26
N LYS A 299 12.31 8.46 -6.17
CA LYS A 299 13.28 7.56 -5.56
C LYS A 299 13.80 8.21 -4.27
N LEU A 300 13.62 7.51 -3.16
CA LEU A 300 13.95 7.92 -1.81
C LEU A 300 15.30 7.30 -1.41
N TYR A 301 16.22 8.11 -0.89
CA TYR A 301 17.57 7.70 -0.46
C TYR A 301 17.68 7.76 1.07
N PHE A 302 17.33 6.70 1.79
CA PHE A 302 17.16 6.72 3.25
C PHE A 302 18.45 6.96 4.07
N GLU A 303 19.63 6.79 3.46
CA GLU A 303 20.94 7.00 4.10
C GLU A 303 21.63 8.30 3.65
N GLU A 304 21.03 9.06 2.72
CA GLU A 304 21.60 10.30 2.19
C GLU A 304 20.72 11.49 2.59
N THR A 305 21.32 12.56 3.12
CA THR A 305 20.61 13.81 3.42
C THR A 305 20.71 14.78 2.24
N ASN A 306 19.63 15.52 2.00
CA ASN A 306 19.67 16.58 1.00
C ASN A 306 20.50 17.77 1.52
N ASN A 307 21.76 17.88 1.10
CA ASN A 307 22.67 18.93 1.56
C ASN A 307 22.64 20.21 0.71
N LYS A 308 21.75 20.34 -0.29
CA LYS A 308 21.72 21.54 -1.13
C LYS A 308 20.33 21.92 -1.61
N GLU A 309 20.04 23.22 -1.40
CA GLU A 309 19.01 24.06 -2.01
C GLU A 309 17.58 23.81 -1.50
N TRP A 310 16.88 24.93 -1.23
CA TRP A 310 15.55 25.05 -0.61
C TRP A 310 15.53 24.95 0.91
N GLY A 311 16.08 25.97 1.58
CA GLY A 311 15.47 26.73 2.69
C GLY A 311 14.76 26.06 3.87
N GLU A 312 14.71 24.73 3.97
CA GLU A 312 13.97 24.00 4.98
C GLU A 312 14.94 23.50 6.05
N SER A 313 14.67 23.96 7.26
CA SER A 313 15.36 23.57 8.47
C SER A 313 14.94 22.16 8.88
N GLU A 314 15.59 21.12 8.36
CA GLU A 314 15.91 19.82 8.99
C GLU A 314 16.43 18.83 7.95
N GLY A 315 17.22 17.84 8.39
CA GLY A 315 17.93 16.89 7.52
C GLY A 315 17.03 15.87 6.81
N HIS A 316 16.19 16.34 5.88
CA HIS A 316 15.40 15.52 4.97
C HIS A 316 16.29 14.63 4.11
N ILE A 317 15.74 13.48 3.71
CA ILE A 317 16.45 12.54 2.85
C ILE A 317 16.58 13.09 1.42
N LYS A 318 17.58 12.64 0.68
CA LYS A 318 17.67 12.91 -0.76
C LYS A 318 16.51 12.21 -1.48
N VAL A 319 15.89 12.94 -2.42
CA VAL A 319 14.85 12.42 -3.30
C VAL A 319 15.19 12.77 -4.74
N GLU A 320 15.07 11.80 -5.65
CA GLU A 320 15.12 12.04 -7.09
C GLU A 320 13.72 11.83 -7.68
N HIS A 321 13.39 12.62 -8.70
CA HIS A 321 12.07 12.60 -9.33
C HIS A 321 12.17 12.20 -10.80
N HIS A 322 11.17 11.45 -11.25
CA HIS A 322 10.94 11.12 -12.65
C HIS A 322 9.54 11.60 -13.01
N GLU A 323 9.45 12.80 -13.56
CA GLU A 323 8.19 13.42 -13.97
C GLU A 323 7.75 12.91 -15.35
N PHE A 324 6.45 12.70 -15.53
CA PHE A 324 5.89 12.42 -16.84
C PHE A 324 5.44 13.70 -17.52
N GLU A 325 5.63 13.77 -18.83
CA GLU A 325 5.25 14.94 -19.62
C GLU A 325 3.74 14.98 -19.89
N GLY A 326 3.19 16.19 -19.92
CA GLY A 326 1.82 16.45 -20.36
C GLY A 326 0.76 15.85 -19.44
N ASN A 327 -0.39 15.48 -20.01
CA ASN A 327 -1.54 14.94 -19.28
C ASN A 327 -1.42 13.42 -19.08
N THR A 328 -0.30 13.00 -18.52
CA THR A 328 0.12 11.61 -18.43
C THR A 328 0.21 11.15 -16.98
N PHE A 329 -0.44 10.04 -16.64
CA PHE A 329 -0.50 9.56 -15.25
C PHE A 329 -0.23 8.06 -15.13
N CYS A 330 0.45 7.67 -14.06
CA CYS A 330 0.80 6.28 -13.80
C CYS A 330 -0.11 5.58 -12.79
N THR A 331 0.00 4.25 -12.78
CA THR A 331 -0.63 3.36 -11.81
C THR A 331 0.08 2.00 -11.77
N GLY A 332 -0.03 1.29 -10.65
CA GLY A 332 0.46 -0.08 -10.52
C GLY A 332 1.98 -0.19 -10.66
N ALA A 333 2.71 0.85 -10.29
CA ALA A 333 4.17 0.86 -10.33
C ALA A 333 4.75 -0.21 -9.40
N ALA A 334 5.79 -0.90 -9.86
CA ALA A 334 6.48 -1.90 -9.05
C ALA A 334 7.96 -2.04 -9.41
N PHE A 335 8.77 -2.41 -8.42
CA PHE A 335 10.19 -2.69 -8.58
C PHE A 335 10.44 -4.11 -9.10
N VAL A 336 11.28 -4.23 -10.12
CA VAL A 336 11.74 -5.49 -10.71
C VAL A 336 13.24 -5.64 -10.50
N PRO A 337 13.69 -6.56 -9.62
CA PRO A 337 15.11 -6.81 -9.40
C PRO A 337 15.78 -7.38 -10.64
N LYS A 338 16.92 -6.80 -11.02
CA LYS A 338 17.80 -7.32 -12.07
C LYS A 338 18.33 -8.70 -11.68
N GLU A 339 18.29 -9.64 -12.62
CA GLU A 339 18.89 -10.95 -12.39
C GLU A 339 20.40 -10.84 -12.22
N GLY A 340 20.93 -11.41 -11.14
CA GLY A 340 22.34 -11.27 -10.78
C GLY A 340 22.75 -9.85 -10.31
N GLY A 341 21.79 -8.96 -10.04
CA GLY A 341 22.04 -7.66 -9.42
C GLY A 341 22.75 -7.81 -8.07
N ARG A 342 23.67 -6.90 -7.79
CA ARG A 342 24.51 -6.89 -6.59
C ARG A 342 24.13 -5.79 -5.61
N GLU A 343 23.66 -4.66 -6.13
CA GLU A 343 23.24 -3.50 -5.36
C GLU A 343 21.72 -3.50 -5.17
N GLU A 344 21.25 -2.82 -4.12
CA GLU A 344 19.84 -2.81 -3.75
C GLU A 344 18.94 -2.19 -4.83
N ASP A 345 19.43 -1.17 -5.54
CA ASP A 345 18.75 -0.52 -6.66
C ASP A 345 19.19 -1.07 -8.03
N ASP A 346 19.76 -2.28 -8.09
CA ASP A 346 19.95 -2.99 -9.37
C ASP A 346 18.61 -3.55 -9.87
N GLY A 347 17.89 -2.75 -10.66
CA GLY A 347 16.59 -3.15 -11.18
C GLY A 347 15.94 -2.10 -12.06
N TRP A 348 14.63 -2.24 -12.19
CA TRP A 348 13.79 -1.31 -12.92
C TRP A 348 12.51 -1.03 -12.16
N ILE A 349 11.95 0.16 -12.33
CA ILE A 349 10.52 0.39 -12.06
C ILE A 349 9.76 0.11 -13.35
N ILE A 350 8.71 -0.71 -13.23
CA ILE A 350 7.74 -0.92 -14.30
C ILE A 350 6.42 -0.32 -13.86
N THR A 351 5.78 0.48 -14.71
CA THR A 351 4.48 1.09 -14.43
C THR A 351 3.62 1.20 -15.67
N PHE A 352 2.31 1.09 -15.50
CA PHE A 352 1.37 1.53 -16.52
C PHE A 352 1.30 3.04 -16.53
N VAL A 353 1.16 3.61 -17.73
CA VAL A 353 1.12 5.04 -17.97
C VAL A 353 -0.01 5.31 -18.96
N HIS A 354 -0.96 6.16 -18.57
CA HIS A 354 -2.06 6.58 -19.41
C HIS A 354 -1.88 8.04 -19.81
N ASP A 355 -1.84 8.29 -21.11
CA ASP A 355 -1.91 9.61 -21.70
C ASP A 355 -3.39 9.92 -21.98
N GLU A 356 -3.94 10.89 -21.24
CA GLU A 356 -5.35 11.27 -21.35
C GLU A 356 -5.63 12.15 -22.58
N ASP A 357 -4.63 12.79 -23.16
CA ASP A 357 -4.81 13.62 -24.36
C ASP A 357 -4.98 12.74 -25.61
N THR A 358 -4.21 11.65 -25.69
CA THR A 358 -4.29 10.69 -26.79
C THR A 358 -5.18 9.49 -26.48
N ASN A 359 -5.62 9.35 -25.22
CA ASN A 359 -6.33 8.18 -24.70
C ASN A 359 -5.56 6.86 -24.95
N THR A 360 -4.22 6.90 -24.90
CA THR A 360 -3.36 5.72 -25.09
C THR A 360 -2.78 5.26 -23.76
N SER A 361 -2.46 3.97 -23.67
CA SER A 361 -1.76 3.40 -22.51
C SER A 361 -0.43 2.79 -22.94
N LYS A 362 0.59 2.98 -22.11
CA LYS A 362 1.95 2.46 -22.30
C LYS A 362 2.41 1.77 -21.03
N VAL A 363 3.40 0.88 -21.15
CA VAL A 363 4.22 0.41 -20.03
C VAL A 363 5.55 1.14 -20.09
N TYR A 364 5.91 1.83 -19.02
CA TYR A 364 7.21 2.45 -18.87
C TYR A 364 8.13 1.53 -18.06
N ILE A 365 9.37 1.39 -18.53
CA ILE A 365 10.44 0.69 -17.83
C ILE A 365 11.52 1.72 -17.55
N ILE A 366 11.80 1.97 -16.27
CA ILE A 366 12.72 3.03 -15.81
C ILE A 366 13.88 2.36 -15.08
N ASP A 367 15.11 2.65 -15.48
CA ASP A 367 16.32 2.16 -14.80
C ASP A 367 16.49 2.89 -13.47
N THR A 368 16.52 2.14 -12.37
CA THR A 368 16.59 2.71 -11.03
C THR A 368 17.93 3.36 -10.69
N LYS A 369 18.99 3.06 -11.46
CA LYS A 369 20.28 3.74 -11.34
C LYS A 369 20.38 5.02 -12.15
N ASN A 370 19.60 5.11 -13.23
CA ASN A 370 19.50 6.30 -14.07
C ASN A 370 18.09 6.90 -13.94
N PHE A 371 17.63 7.08 -12.70
CA PHE A 371 16.21 7.29 -12.38
C PHE A 371 15.61 8.53 -13.03
N THR A 372 16.38 9.61 -13.15
CA THR A 372 15.95 10.88 -13.76
C THR A 372 16.05 10.91 -15.28
N SER A 373 16.61 9.86 -15.90
CA SER A 373 16.72 9.75 -17.36
C SER A 373 15.42 9.27 -17.98
N GLU A 374 15.30 9.41 -19.30
CA GLU A 374 14.19 8.84 -20.06
C GLU A 374 14.00 7.33 -19.78
N PRO A 375 12.75 6.83 -19.77
CA PRO A 375 12.49 5.40 -19.66
C PRO A 375 13.27 4.60 -20.70
N VAL A 376 13.94 3.51 -20.26
CA VAL A 376 14.71 2.63 -21.14
C VAL A 376 13.83 1.92 -22.16
N ALA A 377 12.52 1.79 -21.87
CA ALA A 377 11.52 1.35 -22.83
C ALA A 377 10.15 1.99 -22.52
N LYS A 378 9.42 2.33 -23.59
CA LYS A 378 8.01 2.73 -23.57
C LYS A 378 7.24 1.79 -24.51
N ILE A 379 6.41 0.90 -23.97
CA ILE A 379 5.70 -0.13 -24.74
C ILE A 379 4.24 0.27 -24.87
N THR A 380 3.78 0.60 -26.08
CA THR A 380 2.37 0.94 -26.33
C THR A 380 1.48 -0.29 -26.22
N LEU A 381 0.39 -0.17 -25.47
CA LEU A 381 -0.61 -1.21 -25.30
C LEU A 381 -1.74 -1.05 -26.34
N PRO A 382 -2.32 -2.15 -26.83
CA PRO A 382 -3.38 -2.12 -27.84
C PRO A 382 -4.72 -1.61 -27.30
N CYS A 383 -4.86 -1.52 -25.98
CA CYS A 383 -6.06 -1.04 -25.30
C CYS A 383 -5.72 -0.19 -24.09
N ARG A 384 -6.69 0.63 -23.68
CA ARG A 384 -6.59 1.46 -22.48
C ARG A 384 -6.53 0.60 -21.23
N VAL A 385 -5.56 0.89 -20.36
CA VAL A 385 -5.50 0.37 -18.99
C VAL A 385 -6.14 1.39 -18.05
N PRO A 386 -7.24 1.05 -17.35
CA PRO A 386 -7.83 1.93 -16.35
C PRO A 386 -6.87 2.21 -15.19
N TYR A 387 -7.04 3.33 -14.51
CA TYR A 387 -6.33 3.60 -13.25
C TYR A 387 -6.62 2.48 -12.24
N GLY A 388 -5.55 1.81 -11.82
CA GLY A 388 -5.56 0.76 -10.82
C GLY A 388 -4.97 1.25 -9.49
N PHE A 389 -4.70 0.29 -8.61
CA PHE A 389 -4.07 0.52 -7.32
C PHE A 389 -2.70 -0.15 -7.31
N HIS A 390 -2.65 -1.42 -6.89
CA HIS A 390 -1.40 -2.17 -6.73
C HIS A 390 -1.02 -2.97 -7.98
N GLY A 391 0.29 -3.04 -8.24
CA GLY A 391 0.92 -3.95 -9.18
C GLY A 391 1.92 -4.87 -8.48
N SER A 392 2.09 -6.09 -8.98
CA SER A 392 3.12 -7.02 -8.49
C SER A 392 3.76 -7.77 -9.67
N PRO A 393 5.07 -7.62 -9.91
CA PRO A 393 5.75 -8.26 -11.03
C PRO A 393 6.06 -9.72 -10.71
N GLN A 394 5.93 -10.60 -11.70
CA GLN A 394 6.22 -12.03 -11.57
C GLN A 394 7.37 -12.47 -12.46
N LYS A 395 8.30 -13.26 -11.89
CA LYS A 395 9.30 -14.00 -12.68
C LYS A 395 8.67 -15.29 -13.20
N PHE A 396 8.40 -15.35 -14.49
CA PHE A 396 7.95 -16.58 -15.13
C PHE A 396 9.15 -17.48 -15.44
N ARG A 397 9.14 -18.72 -14.95
CA ARG A 397 10.09 -19.79 -15.33
C ARG A 397 9.35 -20.83 -16.16
N GLY A 398 9.09 -20.49 -17.42
CA GLY A 398 8.50 -21.37 -18.43
C GLY A 398 8.67 -20.75 -19.82
N GLU A 399 8.73 -21.57 -20.86
CA GLU A 399 8.69 -21.09 -22.25
C GLU A 399 7.31 -20.47 -22.52
N ILE A 400 7.29 -19.21 -22.95
CA ILE A 400 6.07 -18.60 -23.50
C ILE A 400 5.88 -19.19 -24.90
N SER A 401 5.20 -20.32 -25.01
CA SER A 401 4.68 -20.77 -26.30
C SER A 401 3.57 -19.79 -26.70
N ARG A 402 3.85 -18.91 -27.66
CA ARG A 402 2.94 -17.97 -28.36
C ARG A 402 1.55 -17.81 -27.73
N ILE A 403 1.30 -16.62 -27.16
CA ILE A 403 -0.07 -16.13 -27.00
C ILE A 403 -0.54 -15.70 -28.39
N ASP A 404 -1.19 -16.60 -29.12
CA ASP A 404 -1.89 -16.24 -30.35
C ASP A 404 -3.10 -15.37 -29.97
N MET A 405 -2.95 -14.06 -30.17
CA MET A 405 -4.07 -13.12 -30.19
C MET A 405 -4.81 -13.36 -31.51
N ASP A 406 -5.89 -14.14 -31.47
CA ASP A 406 -6.81 -14.27 -32.60
C ASP A 406 -7.45 -12.90 -32.89
N PRO A 407 -7.17 -12.23 -34.02
CA PRO A 407 -7.67 -10.90 -34.30
C PRO A 407 -9.13 -10.89 -34.80
N GLY A 408 -9.83 -12.04 -34.82
CA GLY A 408 -11.07 -12.16 -35.58
C GLY A 408 -12.26 -12.74 -34.82
N ARG A 409 -12.92 -11.95 -33.96
CA ARG A 409 -14.39 -12.01 -33.80
C ARG A 409 -14.96 -10.61 -33.56
N ASN A 410 -15.58 -10.08 -34.62
CA ASN A 410 -16.47 -8.92 -34.60
C ASN A 410 -17.68 -9.14 -33.69
#